data_AF-A0A1R4G902-F1
#
_entry.id   AF-A0A1R4G902-F1
#
_cell.length_a   1.000
_cell.length_b   1.000
_cell.length_c   1.000
_cell.angle_alpha   90.00
_cell.angle_beta   90.00
_cell.angle_gamma   90.00
#
_symmetry.space_group_name_H-M   'P 1'
#
loop_
_entity.id
_entity.type
_entity.pdbx_description
1 polymer ?
#
loop_
_entity_poly.entity_id
_entity_poly.type
_entity_poly.pdbx_seq_one_letter_code
_entity_poly.pdbx_strand_id
1 'polypeptide(L)'
;MMATALLGADLSDMPTESAADLQCMGLLAVAIDDPAASDALKQQYTGGMMYYLGRLEGRDPSRNWIKRMLDYTDSTPVQQVRSHTPRCGQELIAKGQEIYSQLDREP
;
A
#
# COMPACT_ATOMS: atom_id res chain seq x y z
N MET A 1 -15.15 31.12 -9.22
CA MET A 1 -14.00 30.23 -8.98
C MET A 1 -14.54 29.00 -8.28
N MET A 2 -14.70 27.88 -8.99
CA MET A 2 -15.13 26.62 -8.37
C MET A 2 -13.91 25.96 -7.74
N ALA A 3 -13.94 25.76 -6.43
CA ALA A 3 -12.99 24.93 -5.72
C ALA A 3 -13.27 23.47 -6.10
N THR A 4 -12.55 22.94 -7.08
CA THR A 4 -12.53 21.51 -7.36
C THR A 4 -11.88 20.85 -6.14
N ALA A 5 -12.69 20.27 -5.26
CA ALA A 5 -12.19 19.46 -4.17
C ALA A 5 -11.30 18.35 -4.75
N LEU A 6 -10.09 18.20 -4.19
CA LEU A 6 -9.22 17.04 -4.39
C LEU A 6 -9.93 15.82 -3.77
N LEU A 7 -10.98 15.33 -4.42
CA LEU A 7 -11.72 14.16 -3.99
C LEU A 7 -10.85 12.95 -4.33
N GLY A 8 -10.15 12.43 -3.32
CA GLY A 8 -9.55 11.11 -3.38
C GLY A 8 -10.63 10.03 -3.43
N ALA A 9 -10.22 8.78 -3.68
CA ALA A 9 -11.15 7.66 -3.68
C ALA A 9 -11.95 7.56 -2.37
N ASP A 10 -13.25 7.30 -2.48
CA ASP A 10 -14.08 6.94 -1.33
C ASP A 10 -13.75 5.50 -0.89
N LEU A 11 -13.33 5.37 0.37
CA LEU A 11 -12.98 4.11 1.02
C LEU A 11 -13.91 3.79 2.20
N SER A 12 -15.05 4.48 2.32
CA SER A 12 -16.01 4.29 3.42
C SER A 12 -16.74 2.94 3.39
N ASP A 13 -16.65 2.20 2.28
CA ASP A 13 -17.24 0.88 2.07
C ASP A 13 -16.44 -0.29 2.67
N MET A 14 -15.35 0.00 3.40
CA MET A 14 -14.48 -1.03 3.98
C MET A 14 -14.01 -0.68 5.40
N PRO A 15 -13.60 -1.71 6.19
CA PRO A 15 -13.00 -1.48 7.49
C PRO A 15 -11.78 -0.55 7.42
N THR A 16 -11.55 0.22 8.47
CA THR A 16 -10.46 1.21 8.54
C THR A 16 -9.09 0.57 8.28
N GLU A 17 -8.84 -0.63 8.79
CA GLU A 17 -7.57 -1.32 8.57
C GLU A 17 -7.40 -1.79 7.13
N SER A 18 -8.48 -2.20 6.47
CA SER A 18 -8.45 -2.54 5.04
C SER A 18 -8.23 -1.31 4.17
N ALA A 19 -8.87 -0.17 4.50
CA ALA A 19 -8.61 1.09 3.81
C ALA A 19 -7.15 1.53 3.96
N ALA A 20 -6.60 1.40 5.17
CA ALA A 20 -5.21 1.72 5.46
C ALA A 20 -4.22 0.83 4.69
N ASP A 21 -4.49 -0.47 4.59
CA ASP A 21 -3.65 -1.40 3.84
C ASP A 21 -3.77 -1.20 2.32
N LEU A 22 -4.97 -0.89 1.82
CA LEU A 22 -5.20 -0.56 0.41
C LEU A 22 -4.40 0.69 -0.02
N GLN A 23 -4.37 1.73 0.82
CA GLN A 23 -3.56 2.93 0.59
C GLN A 23 -2.07 2.59 0.49
N CYS A 24 -1.57 1.70 1.36
CA CYS A 24 -0.16 1.29 1.31
C CYS A 24 0.15 0.39 0.11
N MET A 25 -0.77 -0.49 -0.27
CA MET A 25 -0.66 -1.28 -1.49
C MET A 25 -0.62 -0.39 -2.73
N GLY A 26 -1.51 0.62 -2.82
CA GLY A 26 -1.54 1.59 -3.92
C GLY A 26 -0.29 2.49 -3.97
N LEU A 27 0.24 2.89 -2.82
CA LEU A 27 1.52 3.60 -2.75
C LEU A 27 2.65 2.79 -3.37
N LEU A 28 2.73 1.50 -3.06
CA LEU A 28 3.76 0.61 -3.60
C LEU A 28 3.57 0.36 -5.08
N ALA A 29 2.32 0.25 -5.56
CA ALA A 29 2.03 0.18 -6.99
C ALA A 29 2.55 1.43 -7.74
N VAL A 30 2.30 2.63 -7.20
CA VAL A 30 2.84 3.89 -7.73
C VAL A 30 4.37 3.93 -7.70
N ALA A 31 4.99 3.36 -6.67
CA ALA A 31 6.46 3.30 -6.56
C ALA A 31 7.08 2.29 -7.54
N ILE A 32 6.37 1.21 -7.87
CA ILE A 32 6.79 0.22 -8.88
C ILE A 32 6.74 0.81 -10.29
N ASP A 33 5.73 1.63 -10.57
CA ASP A 33 5.55 2.31 -11.87
C ASP A 33 6.56 3.45 -12.08
N ASP A 34 7.25 3.92 -11.04
CA ASP A 34 8.23 5.00 -11.15
C ASP A 34 9.39 4.60 -12.11
N PRO A 35 9.59 5.31 -13.24
CA PRO A 35 10.64 4.99 -14.19
C PRO A 35 12.05 5.25 -13.64
N ALA A 36 12.18 6.05 -12.58
CA ALA A 36 13.47 6.32 -11.92
C ALA A 36 13.85 5.22 -10.90
N ALA A 37 12.92 4.35 -10.51
CA ALA A 37 13.22 3.25 -9.60
C ALA A 37 14.01 2.14 -10.32
N SER A 38 15.07 1.64 -9.67
CA SER A 38 15.82 0.49 -10.17
C SER A 38 15.00 -0.80 -10.07
N ASP A 39 15.33 -1.81 -10.88
CA ASP A 39 14.65 -3.11 -10.83
C ASP A 39 14.71 -3.76 -9.45
N ALA A 40 15.85 -3.61 -8.75
CA ALA A 40 16.01 -4.09 -7.38
C ALA A 40 15.04 -3.40 -6.41
N LEU A 41 14.81 -2.09 -6.55
CA LEU A 41 13.82 -1.38 -5.74
C LEU A 41 12.39 -1.80 -6.10
N LYS A 42 12.09 -1.97 -7.39
CA LYS A 42 10.77 -2.45 -7.85
C LYS A 42 10.45 -3.83 -7.27
N GLN A 43 11.44 -4.73 -7.21
CA GLN A 43 11.30 -6.04 -6.56
C GLN A 43 11.01 -5.91 -5.05
N GLN A 44 11.71 -5.02 -4.34
CA GLN A 44 11.44 -4.75 -2.92
C GLN A 44 10.03 -4.19 -2.70
N TYR A 45 9.59 -3.24 -3.52
CA TYR A 45 8.23 -2.71 -3.46
C TYR A 45 7.18 -3.77 -3.76
N THR A 46 7.46 -4.67 -4.70
CA THR A 46 6.59 -5.83 -5.00
C THR A 46 6.42 -6.72 -3.76
N GLY A 47 7.50 -6.98 -3.02
CA GLY A 47 7.43 -7.71 -1.74
C GLY A 47 6.53 -7.01 -0.71
N GLY A 48 6.67 -5.68 -0.55
CA GLY A 48 5.78 -4.90 0.30
C GLY A 48 4.32 -4.91 -0.16
N MET A 49 4.09 -4.89 -1.48
CA MET A 49 2.75 -4.92 -2.05
C MET A 49 2.07 -6.25 -1.74
N MET A 50 2.80 -7.37 -1.88
CA MET A 50 2.33 -8.70 -1.50
C MET A 50 2.01 -8.82 -0.01
N TYR A 51 2.79 -8.17 0.85
CA TYR A 51 2.50 -8.13 2.30
C TYR A 51 1.14 -7.50 2.60
N TYR A 52 0.83 -6.32 2.02
CA TYR A 52 -0.47 -5.68 2.23
C TYR A 52 -1.62 -6.44 1.53
N LEU A 53 -1.37 -7.02 0.34
CA LEU A 53 -2.34 -7.88 -0.33
C LEU A 53 -2.72 -9.07 0.56
N GLY A 54 -1.75 -9.76 1.14
CA GLY A 54 -2.02 -10.88 2.06
C GLY A 54 -2.81 -10.48 3.30
N ARG A 55 -2.56 -9.28 3.86
CA ARG A 55 -3.37 -8.74 4.98
C ARG A 55 -4.82 -8.47 4.56
N LEU A 56 -5.03 -7.94 3.36
CA LEU A 56 -6.35 -7.64 2.82
C LEU A 56 -7.15 -8.93 2.53
N GLU A 57 -6.54 -9.88 1.81
CA GLU A 57 -7.13 -11.18 1.50
C GLU A 57 -7.40 -11.99 2.77
N GLY A 58 -6.52 -11.91 3.78
CA GLY A 58 -6.73 -12.55 5.08
C GLY A 58 -7.94 -12.00 5.86
N ARG A 59 -8.36 -10.75 5.60
CA ARG A 59 -9.57 -10.16 6.23
C ARG A 59 -10.84 -10.44 5.43
N ASP A 60 -10.78 -10.34 4.11
CA ASP A 60 -11.91 -10.60 3.21
C ASP A 60 -11.41 -11.25 1.91
N PRO A 61 -11.41 -12.59 1.82
CA PRO A 61 -10.94 -13.30 0.64
C PRO A 61 -11.92 -13.26 -0.54
N SER A 62 -13.15 -12.78 -0.33
CA SER A 62 -14.16 -12.72 -1.39
C SER A 62 -14.02 -11.49 -2.29
N ARG A 63 -13.24 -10.49 -1.84
CA ARG A 63 -13.07 -9.22 -2.52
C ARG A 63 -11.85 -9.22 -3.45
N ASN A 64 -12.02 -8.66 -4.64
CA ASN A 64 -10.91 -8.47 -5.59
C ASN A 64 -10.08 -7.25 -5.20
N TRP A 65 -9.08 -7.45 -4.35
CA TRP A 65 -8.22 -6.39 -3.82
C TRP A 65 -7.28 -5.79 -4.85
N ILE A 66 -6.82 -6.57 -5.85
CA ILE A 66 -6.05 -6.03 -6.98
C ILE A 66 -6.89 -5.01 -7.74
N LYS A 67 -8.13 -5.36 -8.10
CA LYS A 67 -9.04 -4.42 -8.77
C LYS A 67 -9.31 -3.20 -7.90
N ARG A 68 -9.56 -3.38 -6.60
CA ARG A 68 -9.82 -2.24 -5.69
C ARG A 68 -8.60 -1.31 -5.59
N MET A 69 -7.39 -1.85 -5.64
CA MET A 69 -6.14 -1.07 -5.65
C MET A 69 -6.00 -0.27 -6.94
N LEU A 70 -6.25 -0.89 -8.10
CA LEU A 70 -6.24 -0.20 -9.40
C LEU A 70 -7.29 0.93 -9.42
N ASP A 71 -8.53 0.64 -9.01
CA ASP A 71 -9.60 1.63 -8.93
C ASP A 71 -9.20 2.78 -7.99
N TYR A 72 -8.52 2.49 -6.87
CA TYR A 72 -8.00 3.50 -5.94
C TYR A 72 -6.91 4.37 -6.58
N THR A 73 -5.92 3.78 -7.25
CA THR A 73 -4.82 4.54 -7.87
C THR A 73 -5.28 5.34 -9.09
N ASP A 74 -6.28 4.86 -9.83
CA ASP A 74 -6.85 5.56 -10.98
C ASP A 74 -7.71 6.77 -10.58
N SER A 75 -8.36 6.69 -9.41
CA SER A 75 -9.26 7.74 -8.90
C SER A 75 -8.63 8.70 -7.90
N THR A 76 -7.37 8.46 -7.49
CA THR A 76 -6.68 9.26 -6.47
C THR A 76 -5.48 9.99 -7.07
N PRO A 77 -5.37 11.32 -6.92
CA PRO A 77 -4.18 12.05 -7.37
C PRO A 77 -2.89 11.44 -6.82
N VAL A 78 -1.87 11.27 -7.66
CA VAL A 78 -0.63 10.58 -7.26
C VAL A 78 0.05 11.23 -6.04
N GLN A 79 -0.08 12.55 -5.86
CA GLN A 79 0.44 13.28 -4.69
C GLN A 79 -0.30 12.89 -3.40
N GLN A 80 -1.60 12.61 -3.49
CA GLN A 80 -2.39 12.12 -2.36
C GLN A 80 -2.00 10.68 -2.03
N VAL A 81 -1.80 9.82 -3.02
CA VAL A 81 -1.26 8.47 -2.80
C VAL A 81 0.12 8.54 -2.12
N ARG A 82 1.02 9.38 -2.64
CA ARG A 82 2.38 9.60 -2.11
C ARG A 82 2.37 10.21 -0.70
N SER A 83 1.31 10.90 -0.28
CA SER A 83 1.19 11.45 1.08
C SER A 83 1.22 10.38 2.17
N HIS A 84 0.92 9.12 1.83
CA HIS A 84 0.97 7.99 2.77
C HIS A 84 2.38 7.43 3.00
N THR A 85 3.40 7.96 2.32
CA THR A 85 4.80 7.48 2.42
C THR A 85 5.30 7.36 3.86
N PRO A 86 5.15 8.36 4.75
CA PRO A 86 5.67 8.26 6.11
C PRO A 86 5.06 7.10 6.90
N ARG A 87 3.73 6.91 6.82
CA ARG A 87 3.01 5.84 7.53
C ARG A 87 3.39 4.46 6.98
N CYS A 88 3.18 4.26 5.68
CA CYS A 88 3.38 2.94 5.06
C CYS A 88 4.84 2.50 5.09
N GLY A 89 5.78 3.44 4.97
CA GLY A 89 7.21 3.18 5.14
C GLY A 89 7.55 2.76 6.57
N GLN A 90 7.01 3.46 7.57
CA GLN A 90 7.22 3.10 8.98
C GLN A 90 6.64 1.70 9.30
N GLU A 91 5.47 1.36 8.77
CA GLU A 91 4.86 0.03 8.95
C GLU A 91 5.75 -1.08 8.39
N LEU A 92 6.30 -0.92 7.17
CA LEU A 92 7.20 -1.91 6.58
C LEU A 92 8.54 -2.00 7.32
N ILE A 93 9.10 -0.88 7.77
CA ILE A 93 10.32 -0.87 8.60
C ILE A 93 10.08 -1.64 9.91
N ALA A 94 8.97 -1.35 10.60
CA ALA A 94 8.62 -2.04 11.84
C ALA A 94 8.43 -3.55 11.59
N LYS A 95 7.79 -3.93 10.48
CA LYS A 95 7.62 -5.34 10.12
C LYS A 95 8.95 -6.03 9.81
N GLY A 96 9.84 -5.35 9.09
CA GLY A 96 11.19 -5.86 8.81
C GLY A 96 11.99 -6.09 10.10
N GLN A 97 11.93 -5.15 11.03
CA GLN A 97 12.57 -5.28 12.36
C GLN A 97 11.98 -6.43 13.17
N GLU A 98 10.66 -6.62 13.11
CA GLU A 98 9.97 -7.74 13.76
C GLU A 98 10.44 -9.09 13.20
N ILE A 99 10.47 -9.23 11.87
CA ILE A 99 10.93 -10.46 11.19
C ILE A 99 12.39 -10.74 11.55
N TYR A 100 13.27 -9.74 11.40
CA TYR A 100 14.69 -9.87 11.74
C TYR A 100 14.88 -10.33 13.19
N SER A 101 14.16 -9.70 14.13
CA SER A 101 14.21 -10.08 15.54
C SER A 101 13.71 -11.49 15.83
N GLN A 102 12.82 -12.06 14.99
CA GLN A 102 12.34 -13.43 15.15
C GLN A 102 13.33 -14.45 14.59
N LEU A 103 13.99 -14.12 13.48
CA LEU A 103 15.02 -14.97 12.88
C LEU A 103 16.30 -15.02 13.76
N ASP A 104 16.69 -13.88 14.34
CA ASP A 104 17.84 -13.80 15.26
C ASP A 104 17.61 -14.53 16.61
N ARG A 105 16.38 -14.98 16.89
CA ARG A 105 16.01 -15.69 18.14
C ARG A 105 16.09 -17.22 18.04
N GLU A 106 16.57 -17.77 16.92
CA GLU A 106 16.83 -19.21 16.84
C GLU A 106 18.06 -19.60 17.72
N PRO A 107 17.94 -20.60 18.61
CA PRO A 107 19.10 -21.19 19.30
C PRO A 107 19.97 -22.06 18.38
#